data_AF-A0A6M3JEA1-F1
#
_entry.id   AF-A0A6M3JEA1-F1
#
_cell.length_a   1.000
_cell.length_b   1.000
_cell.length_c   1.000
_cell.angle_alpha   90.00
_cell.angle_beta   90.00
_cell.angle_gamma   90.00
#
_symmetry.space_group_name_H-M   'P 1'
#
loop_
_entity.id
_entity.type
_entity.pdbx_description
1 polymer ?
#
loop_
_entity_poly.entity_id
_entity_poly.type
_entity_poly.pdbx_seq_one_letter_code
_entity_poly.pdbx_strand_id
1 'polypeptide(L)' 'MNGYVGFYRGKRFEVHADTSLQAQEEIARKYKIKKAYEITIVLAEKGHEQVTHLPLF' A
#
# COMPACT_ATOMS: atom_id res chain seq x y z
N MET A 1 7.56 3.30 10.80
CA MET A 1 6.92 2.34 9.89
C MET A 1 5.43 2.60 9.84
N ASN A 2 4.90 2.87 8.65
CA ASN A 2 3.48 3.06 8.37
C ASN A 2 2.92 1.80 7.72
N GLY A 3 1.63 1.53 7.95
CA GLY A 3 0.91 0.46 7.26
C GLY A 3 0.37 0.96 5.93
N TYR A 4 0.70 0.25 4.85
CA TYR A 4 0.22 0.53 3.51
C TYR A 4 -0.56 -0.67 2.96
N VAL A 5 -1.66 -0.38 2.28
CA VAL A 5 -2.43 -1.36 1.53
C VAL A 5 -2.23 -1.11 0.04
N GLY A 6 -1.65 -2.07 -0.66
CA GLY A 6 -1.52 -2.07 -2.10
C GLY A 6 -2.63 -2.83 -2.80
N PHE A 7 -3.17 -2.25 -3.86
CA PHE A 7 -4.13 -2.88 -4.74
C PHE A 7 -3.53 -3.08 -6.13
N TYR A 8 -3.58 -4.32 -6.64
CA TYR A 8 -3.12 -4.63 -7.99
C TYR A 8 -3.96 -5.75 -8.60
N ARG A 9 -4.61 -5.47 -9.74
CA ARG A 9 -5.44 -6.43 -10.50
C ARG A 9 -6.47 -7.18 -9.63
N GLY A 10 -7.18 -6.45 -8.76
CA GLY A 10 -8.18 -7.01 -7.86
C GLY A 10 -7.61 -7.77 -6.65
N LYS A 11 -6.28 -7.80 -6.47
CA LYS A 11 -5.63 -8.35 -5.28
C LYS A 11 -5.29 -7.22 -4.31
N ARG A 12 -5.43 -7.53 -3.02
CA ARG A 12 -5.03 -6.67 -1.89
C ARG A 12 -3.74 -7.21 -1.27
N PHE A 13 -2.83 -6.31 -0.92
CA PHE A 13 -1.57 -6.59 -0.26
C PHE A 13 -1.38 -5.63 0.91
N GLU A 14 -0.92 -6.13 2.04
CA GLU A 14 -0.60 -5.32 3.22
C GLU A 14 0.91 -5.35 3.43
N VAL A 15 1.52 -4.17 3.50
CA VAL A 15 2.96 -4.00 3.68
C VAL A 15 3.25 -2.87 4.65
N HIS A 16 4.36 -2.99 5.37
CA HIS A 16 4.83 -1.97 6.29
C HIS A 16 6.10 -1.34 5.72
N ALA A 17 6.03 -0.04 5.44
CA ALA A 17 7.15 0.70 4.87
C ALA A 17 7.20 2.11 5.46
N ASP A 18 8.32 2.80 5.30
CA ASP A 18 8.42 4.21 5.72
C ASP A 18 7.86 5.15 4.66
N THR A 19 7.83 4.72 3.40
CA THR A 19 7.30 5.49 2.26
C THR A 19 6.39 4.65 1.36
N SER A 20 5.46 5.31 0.68
CA SER A 20 4.60 4.66 -0.32
C SER A 20 5.37 4.10 -1.51
N LEU A 21 6.51 4.71 -1.88
CA LEU A 21 7.40 4.21 -2.93
C LEU A 21 8.02 2.87 -2.54
N GLN A 22 8.56 2.77 -1.32
CA GLN A 22 9.08 1.51 -0.80
C GLN A 22 7.99 0.42 -0.72
N ALA A 23 6.76 0.79 -0.34
CA ALA A 23 5.63 -0.12 -0.34
C ALA A 23 5.34 -0.70 -1.74
N GLN A 24 5.36 0.14 -2.79
CA GLN A 24 5.19 -0.33 -4.18
C GLN A 24 6.30 -1.27 -4.60
N GLU A 25 7.55 -0.90 -4.36
CA GLU A 25 8.73 -1.70 -4.73
C GLU A 25 8.75 -3.05 -4.00
N GLU A 26 8.39 -3.07 -2.73
CA GLU A 26 8.33 -4.30 -1.94
C GLU A 26 7.26 -5.25 -2.48
N ILE A 27 6.05 -4.75 -2.76
CA ILE A 27 4.98 -5.54 -3.36
C ILE A 27 5.41 -6.01 -4.75
N ALA A 28 5.99 -5.14 -5.57
CA ALA A 28 6.42 -5.49 -6.92
C ALA A 28 7.49 -6.60 -6.91
N ARG A 29 8.47 -6.50 -6.01
CA ARG A 29 9.53 -7.49 -5.82
C ARG A 29 8.96 -8.82 -5.31
N LYS A 30 8.08 -8.78 -4.31
CA LYS A 30 7.49 -9.98 -3.67
C LYS A 30 6.59 -10.75 -4.63
N TYR A 31 5.83 -10.05 -5.46
CA TYR A 31 4.86 -10.63 -6.38
C TYR A 31 5.32 -10.65 -7.85
N LYS A 32 6.60 -10.34 -8.10
CA LYS A 32 7.22 -10.30 -9.45
C LYS A 32 6.42 -9.45 -10.44
N ILE A 33 5.85 -8.34 -9.99
CA ILE A 33 5.10 -7.40 -10.82
C ILE A 33 6.11 -6.54 -11.59
N LYS A 34 6.00 -6.54 -12.93
CA LYS A 34 6.96 -5.83 -13.80
C LYS A 34 6.88 -4.30 -13.68
N LYS A 35 5.72 -3.76 -13.30
CA LYS A 35 5.42 -2.33 -13.29
C LYS A 35 4.93 -1.93 -11.90
N ALA A 36 5.85 -1.51 -11.04
CA ALA A 36 5.53 -1.10 -9.67
C ALA A 36 4.54 0.08 -9.61
N TYR A 37 4.58 0.97 -10.61
CA TYR A 37 3.67 2.11 -10.74
C TYR A 37 2.20 1.73 -11.04
N GLU A 38 1.93 0.48 -11.46
CA GLU A 38 0.54 0.00 -11.61
C GLU A 38 -0.10 -0.36 -10.26
N ILE A 39 0.67 -0.38 -9.18
CA ILE A 39 0.19 -0.73 -7.85
C ILE A 39 -0.36 0.54 -7.18
N THR A 40 -1.65 0.55 -6.89
CA THR A 40 -2.28 1.64 -6.13
C THR A 40 -2.00 1.44 -4.65
N ILE A 41 -1.26 2.35 -4.03
CA ILE A 41 -0.98 2.34 -2.59
C ILE A 41 -1.94 3.28 -1.87
N VAL A 42 -2.51 2.78 -0.78
CA VAL A 42 -3.33 3.54 0.16
C VAL A 42 -2.68 3.45 1.55
N LEU A 43 -2.60 4.58 2.24
CA LEU A 43 -2.15 4.63 3.63
C LEU A 43 -3.23 4.04 4.53
N ALA A 44 -2.91 2.98 5.25
CA ALA A 44 -3.85 2.27 6.12
C ALA A 44 -3.57 2.53 7.61
N GLU A 45 -2.31 2.78 7.98
CA GLU A 45 -1.92 3.08 9.35
C GLU A 45 -0.83 4.15 9.35
N LYS A 46 -1.03 5.22 10.13
CA LYS A 46 -0.05 6.29 10.32
C LYS A 46 0.21 6.43 11.81
N GLY A 47 1.40 6.03 12.26
CA GLY A 47 1.81 6.20 13.66
C GLY A 47 0.90 5.50 14.68
N HIS A 48 0.54 4.23 14.43
CA HIS A 48 -0.35 3.40 15.26
C HIS A 48 -1.84 3.75 15.27
N GLU A 49 -2.26 4.77 14.50
CA GLU A 49 -3.68 5.05 14.27
C GLU A 49 -4.12 4.51 12.90
N GLN A 50 -5.17 3.68 12.90
CA GLN A 50 -5.79 3.18 11.68
C GLN A 50 -6.46 4.33 10.94
N VAL A 51 -5.99 4.59 9.72
CA VAL A 51 -6.58 5.62 8.85
C VAL A 51 -7.81 5.01 8.18
N THR A 52 -8.99 5.39 8.65
CA THR A 52 -10.26 5.04 8.00
C THR A 52 -10.70 6.19 7.11
N HIS A 53 -10.67 6.00 5.79
CA HIS A 53 -11.29 6.93 4.87
C HIS A 53 -12.82 6.79 4.96
N LEU A 54 -13.44 7.60 5.83
CA LEU A 54 -14.89 7.72 5.90
C LEU A 54 -15.39 8.52 4.70
N PRO A 55 -16.37 8.01 3.93
CA PRO A 55 -17.05 8.80 2.91
C PRO A 55 -18.00 9.78 3.60
N LEU A 56 -17.46 10.88 4.12
CA LEU A 56 -18.26 12.03 4.54
C LEU A 56 -18.61 12.83 3.29
N PHE A 57 -19.87 12.73 2.89
CA PHE A 57 -20.50 13.50 1.80
C PHE A 57 -21.16 14.77 2.35
#